data_AF-A0A7L0HGX3-F1
#
_entry.id   AF-A0A7L0HGX3-F1
#
_cell.length_a   1.000
_cell.length_b   1.000
_cell.length_c   1.000
_cell.angle_alpha   90.00
_cell.angle_beta   90.00
_cell.angle_gamma   90.00
#
_symmetry.space_group_name_H-M   'P 1'
#
loop_
_entity.id
_entity.type
_entity.pdbx_description
1 polymer ?
#
loop_
_entity_poly.entity_id
_entity_poly.type
_entity_poly.pdbx_seq_one_letter_code
_entity_poly.pdbx_strand_id
1 'polypeptide(L)'
;MPDDDSKIDHYVLEYRRTNFEGPPRAKEDQPWMVVEGIKTTEYTLSGLKFDMKYMNFRVRACNKAVAGEFSEPVTLETKGGYRGVAGHPVEWDATGGKVQDVKAREKDGKGRTASPANSPAR
;
A
#
# COMPACT_ATOMS: atom_id res chain seq x y z
N MET A 1 32.77 -42.93 3.63
CA MET A 1 32.87 -41.47 3.46
C MET A 1 31.45 -40.95 3.50
N PRO A 2 31.02 -40.19 4.52
CA PRO A 2 29.69 -39.59 4.49
C PRO A 2 29.69 -38.42 3.51
N ASP A 3 28.69 -38.42 2.65
CA ASP A 3 28.56 -37.61 1.45
C ASP A 3 28.54 -36.10 1.70
N ASP A 4 29.34 -35.37 0.91
CA ASP A 4 29.35 -33.91 0.78
C ASP A 4 28.04 -33.35 0.15
N ASP A 5 27.04 -34.21 -0.11
CA ASP A 5 25.71 -33.86 -0.62
C ASP A 5 24.81 -33.17 0.41
N SER A 6 25.30 -32.98 1.64
CA SER A 6 24.62 -32.20 2.67
C SER A 6 24.74 -30.68 2.48
N LYS A 7 25.52 -30.21 1.49
CA LYS A 7 25.59 -28.78 1.20
C LYS A 7 24.33 -28.29 0.51
N ILE A 8 23.77 -27.21 1.04
CA ILE A 8 22.61 -26.55 0.48
C ILE A 8 22.96 -26.04 -0.91
N ASP A 9 22.21 -26.45 -1.92
CA ASP A 9 22.40 -25.98 -3.29
C ASP A 9 21.78 -24.58 -3.45
N HIS A 10 20.55 -24.40 -2.97
CA HIS A 10 19.85 -23.12 -2.98
C HIS A 10 18.73 -23.09 -1.93
N TYR A 11 18.17 -21.92 -1.72
CA TYR A 11 16.97 -21.72 -0.93
C TYR A 11 15.78 -21.35 -1.81
N VAL A 12 14.61 -21.73 -1.33
CA VAL A 12 13.32 -21.30 -1.88
C VAL A 12 12.61 -20.48 -0.81
N LEU A 13 12.31 -19.23 -1.13
CA LEU A 13 11.52 -18.33 -0.31
C LEU A 13 10.10 -18.27 -0.87
N GLU A 14 9.13 -18.56 -0.01
CA GLU A 14 7.72 -18.32 -0.31
C GLU A 14 7.17 -17.19 0.54
N TYR A 15 6.36 -16.33 -0.07
CA TYR A 15 5.71 -15.23 0.62
C TYR A 15 4.27 -15.06 0.16
N ARG A 16 3.37 -14.65 1.06
CA ARG A 16 1.98 -14.32 0.71
C ARG A 16 1.46 -13.17 1.54
N ARG A 17 0.65 -12.32 0.93
CA ARG A 17 0.01 -11.17 1.59
C ARG A 17 -1.23 -11.65 2.35
N THR A 18 -1.56 -11.02 3.47
CA THR A 18 -2.74 -11.37 4.25
C THR A 18 -3.25 -10.21 5.10
N ASN A 19 -4.54 -10.18 5.40
CA ASN A 19 -5.13 -9.24 6.35
C ASN A 19 -5.33 -9.86 7.75
N PHE A 20 -4.95 -11.12 7.92
CA PHE A 20 -5.13 -11.85 9.17
C PHE A 20 -3.87 -11.81 10.00
N GLU A 21 -4.05 -11.44 11.26
CA GLU A 21 -3.00 -11.51 12.27
C GLU A 21 -2.86 -12.94 12.76
N GLY A 22 -1.61 -13.41 12.90
CA GLY A 22 -1.28 -14.74 13.39
C GLY A 22 -0.78 -15.71 12.31
N PRO A 23 -0.73 -17.03 12.63
CA PRO A 23 -0.17 -18.04 11.76
C PRO A 23 -0.91 -18.12 10.41
N PRO A 24 -0.23 -18.53 9.32
CA PRO A 24 -0.86 -18.72 8.03
C PRO A 24 -2.03 -19.70 8.13
N ARG A 25 -3.23 -19.25 7.76
CA ARG A 25 -4.41 -20.10 7.76
C ARG A 25 -4.41 -21.00 6.53
N ALA A 26 -4.91 -22.21 6.67
CA ALA A 26 -4.99 -23.19 5.57
C ALA A 26 -5.98 -22.78 4.47
N LYS A 27 -7.04 -22.03 4.84
CA LYS A 27 -8.06 -21.51 3.91
C LYS A 27 -7.80 -20.06 3.52
N GLU A 28 -6.59 -19.77 3.05
CA GLU A 28 -6.28 -18.45 2.52
C GLU A 28 -6.38 -18.50 1.00
N ASP A 29 -7.19 -17.61 0.43
CA ASP A 29 -7.46 -17.53 -1.01
C ASP A 29 -6.21 -17.12 -1.81
N GLN A 30 -5.28 -16.41 -1.16
CA GLN A 30 -4.10 -15.93 -1.83
C GLN A 30 -3.02 -16.99 -1.99
N PRO A 31 -2.48 -17.15 -3.22
CA PRO A 31 -1.40 -18.07 -3.49
C PRO A 31 -0.10 -17.60 -2.81
N TRP A 32 0.75 -18.58 -2.50
CA TRP A 32 2.15 -18.31 -2.18
C TRP A 32 2.88 -17.87 -3.44
N MET A 33 3.56 -16.73 -3.36
CA MET A 33 4.53 -16.31 -4.36
C MET A 33 5.88 -16.95 -4.03
N VAL A 34 6.55 -17.49 -5.04
CA VAL A 34 7.77 -18.29 -4.87
C VAL A 34 8.96 -17.57 -5.48
N VAL A 35 10.08 -17.53 -4.76
CA VAL A 35 11.39 -17.14 -5.25
C VAL A 35 12.34 -18.32 -5.04
N GLU A 36 12.86 -18.88 -6.12
CA GLU A 36 13.79 -20.01 -6.09
C GLU A 36 15.21 -19.58 -6.48
N GLY A 37 16.18 -20.46 -6.24
CA GLY A 37 17.56 -20.26 -6.68
C GLY A 37 18.36 -19.28 -5.83
N ILE A 38 17.90 -18.94 -4.63
CA ILE A 38 18.62 -18.05 -3.71
C ILE A 38 19.87 -18.80 -3.21
N LYS A 39 21.07 -18.28 -3.50
CA LYS A 39 22.34 -18.94 -3.13
C LYS A 39 22.91 -18.47 -1.79
N THR A 40 22.40 -17.36 -1.28
CA THR A 40 22.81 -16.75 0.00
C THR A 40 21.75 -16.99 1.08
N THR A 41 22.13 -16.81 2.34
CA THR A 41 21.19 -16.86 3.47
C THR A 41 20.35 -15.59 3.59
N GLU A 42 20.63 -14.57 2.77
CA GLU A 42 19.95 -13.28 2.75
C GLU A 42 19.41 -13.01 1.35
N TYR A 43 18.19 -12.48 1.27
CA TYR A 43 17.54 -12.10 0.02
C TYR A 43 16.64 -10.89 0.26
N THR A 44 16.69 -9.89 -0.63
CA THR A 44 15.85 -8.69 -0.55
C THR A 44 14.72 -8.76 -1.56
N LEU A 45 13.47 -8.76 -1.08
CA LEU A 45 12.29 -8.63 -1.91
C LEU A 45 12.04 -7.15 -2.25
N SER A 46 12.03 -6.81 -3.53
CA SER A 46 11.75 -5.46 -4.05
C SER A 46 10.44 -5.41 -4.84
N GLY A 47 9.84 -4.23 -4.97
CA GLY A 47 8.64 -4.03 -5.80
C GLY A 47 7.36 -4.65 -5.24
N LEU A 48 7.34 -4.93 -3.94
CA LEU A 48 6.18 -5.51 -3.26
C LEU A 48 5.04 -4.50 -3.15
N LYS A 49 3.81 -4.96 -3.41
CA LYS A 49 2.60 -4.19 -3.12
C LYS A 49 2.20 -4.44 -1.66
N PHE A 50 2.16 -3.37 -0.88
CA PHE A 50 1.70 -3.38 0.51
C PHE A 50 0.21 -3.02 0.60
N ASP A 51 -0.63 -3.77 -0.10
CA ASP A 51 -2.09 -3.60 -0.16
C ASP A 51 -2.84 -4.37 0.95
N MET A 52 -2.13 -5.17 1.74
CA MET A 52 -2.66 -5.90 2.90
C MET A 52 -1.90 -5.53 4.16
N LYS A 53 -2.44 -5.85 5.34
CA LYS A 53 -1.84 -5.46 6.62
C LYS A 53 -0.59 -6.28 6.99
N TYR A 54 -0.57 -7.55 6.60
CA TYR A 54 0.49 -8.48 6.95
C TYR A 54 1.01 -9.23 5.73
N MET A 55 2.20 -9.80 5.88
CA MET A 55 2.80 -10.70 4.90
C MET A 55 3.42 -11.89 5.65
N ASN A 56 3.14 -13.09 5.17
CA ASN A 56 3.75 -14.31 5.67
C ASN A 56 4.95 -14.68 4.80
N PHE A 57 5.99 -15.21 5.42
CA PHE A 57 7.21 -15.68 4.76
C PHE A 57 7.57 -17.06 5.29
N ARG A 58 8.04 -17.95 4.42
CA ARG A 58 8.64 -19.22 4.79
C ARG A 58 9.78 -19.56 3.84
N VAL A 59 10.81 -20.21 4.35
CA VAL A 59 12.00 -20.57 3.56
C VAL A 59 12.27 -22.05 3.70
N ARG A 60 12.65 -22.72 2.63
CA ARG A 60 13.21 -24.07 2.67
C ARG A 60 14.60 -24.08 2.06
N ALA A 61 15.46 -24.95 2.57
CA ALA A 61 16.73 -25.29 1.93
C ALA A 61 16.50 -26.40 0.92
N CYS A 62 17.18 -26.34 -0.22
CA CYS A 62 17.11 -27.33 -1.28
C CYS A 62 18.52 -27.79 -1.64
N ASN A 63 18.72 -29.09 -1.72
CA ASN A 63 19.92 -29.73 -2.23
C ASN A 63 19.61 -30.32 -3.61
N LYS A 64 20.62 -30.74 -4.37
CA LYS A 64 20.43 -31.25 -5.74
C LYS A 64 19.54 -32.50 -5.82
N ALA A 65 19.48 -33.28 -4.75
CA ALA A 65 18.70 -34.51 -4.68
C ALA A 65 17.31 -34.33 -4.04
N VAL A 66 17.14 -33.35 -3.13
CA VAL A 66 15.92 -33.22 -2.32
C VAL A 66 15.72 -31.79 -1.83
N ALA A 67 14.47 -31.33 -1.85
CA ALA A 67 14.06 -30.12 -1.14
C ALA A 67 13.72 -30.47 0.31
N GLY A 68 14.30 -29.74 1.27
CA GLY A 68 13.94 -29.85 2.67
C GLY A 68 12.57 -29.26 2.98
N GLU A 69 12.15 -29.42 4.23
CA GLU A 69 10.90 -28.86 4.72
C GLU A 69 10.97 -27.32 4.80
N PHE A 70 9.81 -26.67 4.68
CA PHE A 70 9.70 -25.24 4.94
C PHE A 70 9.90 -24.95 6.42
N SER A 71 10.51 -23.80 6.69
CA SER A 71 10.55 -23.20 8.01
C SER A 71 9.15 -22.92 8.52
N GLU A 72 9.03 -22.79 9.84
CA GLU A 72 7.86 -22.16 10.43
C GLU A 72 7.64 -20.79 9.78
N PRO A 73 6.41 -20.47 9.38
CA PRO A 73 6.11 -19.23 8.69
C PRO A 73 6.16 -18.03 9.65
N VAL A 74 6.75 -16.94 9.18
CA VAL A 74 6.88 -15.68 9.92
C VAL A 74 5.91 -14.66 9.35
N THR A 75 5.10 -14.05 10.21
CA THR A 75 4.17 -12.97 9.87
C THR A 75 4.79 -11.62 10.17
N LEU A 76 4.91 -10.74 9.17
CA LEU A 76 5.40 -9.37 9.32
C LEU A 76 4.31 -8.36 8.97
N GLU A 77 4.22 -7.27 9.74
CA GLU A 77 3.32 -6.14 9.46
C GLU A 77 3.92 -5.21 8.40
N THR A 78 3.13 -4.87 7.38
CA THR A 78 3.58 -3.99 6.29
C THR A 78 3.23 -2.54 6.61
N LYS A 79 4.17 -1.84 7.26
CA LYS A 79 3.98 -0.47 7.79
C LYS A 79 3.80 0.64 6.72
N GLY A 80 3.90 0.32 5.43
CA GLY A 80 4.09 1.32 4.36
C GLY A 80 2.95 1.52 3.37
N GLY A 81 1.80 0.83 3.47
CA GLY A 81 0.79 0.92 2.40
C GLY A 81 -0.64 0.50 2.74
N TYR A 82 -0.89 -0.15 3.88
CA TYR A 82 -2.24 -0.49 4.29
C TYR A 82 -3.01 0.76 4.75
N ARG A 83 -3.55 1.53 3.80
CA ARG A 83 -4.69 2.40 4.06
C ARG A 83 -5.92 1.52 4.12
N GLY A 84 -6.07 0.80 5.23
CA GLY A 84 -7.34 0.17 5.55
C GLY A 84 -8.41 1.23 5.38
N VAL A 85 -9.36 0.99 4.48
CA VAL A 85 -10.52 1.85 4.35
C VAL A 85 -11.29 1.68 5.66
N ALA A 86 -11.02 2.53 6.64
CA ALA A 86 -11.99 2.83 7.68
C ALA A 86 -13.16 3.43 6.92
N GLY A 87 -14.15 2.58 6.59
CA GLY A 87 -15.28 2.92 5.74
C GLY A 87 -16.04 4.13 6.26
N HIS A 88 -15.67 5.30 5.75
CA HIS A 88 -16.56 6.41 5.46
C HIS A 88 -16.19 6.84 4.04
N PRO A 89 -17.12 6.82 3.07
CA PRO A 89 -16.84 7.39 1.76
C PRO A 89 -16.65 8.90 1.93
N VAL A 90 -15.40 9.34 1.93
CA VAL A 90 -15.06 10.74 1.74
C VAL A 90 -15.00 10.96 0.25
N GLU A 91 -16.13 11.40 -0.29
CA GLU A 91 -16.23 11.93 -1.64
C GLU A 91 -15.55 13.30 -1.62
N TRP A 92 -14.36 13.36 -2.23
CA TRP A 92 -13.68 14.62 -2.52
C TRP A 92 -13.80 14.87 -4.01
N ASP A 93 -14.71 15.77 -4.38
CA ASP A 93 -14.65 16.44 -5.68
C ASP A 93 -13.38 17.28 -5.74
N ALA A 94 -12.60 17.10 -6.81
CA ALA A 94 -11.44 17.91 -7.11
C ALA A 94 -11.85 19.33 -7.54
N THR A 95 -12.46 20.11 -6.64
CA THR A 95 -12.61 21.57 -6.85
C THR A 95 -11.42 22.29 -6.24
N GLY A 96 -10.24 21.96 -6.77
CA GLY A 96 -8.98 22.60 -6.42
C GLY A 96 -8.71 23.83 -7.27
N GLY A 97 -9.10 25.00 -6.77
CA GLY A 97 -8.27 26.20 -6.90
C GLY A 97 -8.70 27.26 -7.92
N LYS A 98 -9.22 28.38 -7.38
CA LYS A 98 -8.63 29.72 -7.52
C LYS A 98 -9.26 30.67 -6.49
N VAL A 99 -8.51 30.96 -5.43
CA VAL A 99 -8.77 32.11 -4.55
C VAL A 99 -7.61 33.09 -4.71
N GLN A 100 -7.96 34.37 -4.58
CA GLN A 100 -7.17 35.63 -4.61
C GLN A 100 -7.36 36.36 -5.95
N ASP A 101 -7.90 37.59 -5.95
CA ASP A 101 -7.32 38.74 -5.28
C ASP A 101 -8.27 39.50 -4.33
N VAL A 102 -7.78 39.73 -3.11
CA VAL A 102 -8.22 40.85 -2.25
C VAL A 102 -7.51 42.10 -2.75
N LYS A 103 -8.27 43.12 -3.17
CA LYS A 103 -7.77 44.49 -3.26
C LYS A 103 -8.72 45.43 -2.55
N ALA A 104 -8.37 45.74 -1.30
CA ALA A 104 -8.94 46.85 -0.57
C ALA A 104 -8.49 48.17 -1.21
N ARG A 105 -9.43 49.06 -1.53
CA ARG A 105 -9.19 50.50 -1.57
C ARG A 105 -10.49 51.26 -1.31
N GLU A 106 -10.63 51.67 -0.06
CA GLU A 106 -11.58 52.68 0.41
C GLU A 106 -11.29 54.03 -0.26
N LYS A 107 -12.33 54.76 -0.69
CA LYS A 107 -12.40 56.23 -0.62
C LYS A 107 -13.81 56.75 -0.96
N ASP A 108 -14.48 57.26 0.06
CA ASP A 108 -15.58 58.23 0.01
C ASP A 108 -15.33 59.39 -0.98
N GLY A 109 -16.39 59.85 -1.65
CA GLY A 109 -16.30 61.03 -2.51
C GLY A 109 -17.51 61.37 -3.40
N LYS A 110 -18.64 61.76 -2.79
CA LYS A 110 -19.59 62.83 -3.18
C LYS A 110 -19.50 63.35 -4.65
N GLY A 111 -20.51 63.05 -5.50
CA GLY A 111 -20.57 63.64 -6.85
C GLY A 111 -21.82 63.33 -7.71
N ARG A 112 -22.90 64.09 -7.48
CA ARG A 112 -23.84 64.70 -8.46
C ARG A 112 -24.58 63.84 -9.52
N THR A 113 -25.93 63.89 -9.42
CA THR A 113 -26.99 64.02 -10.48
C THR A 113 -27.09 62.91 -11.55
N ALA A 114 -28.24 62.31 -11.89
CA ALA A 114 -29.64 62.75 -11.88
C ALA A 114 -30.62 61.55 -11.89
N SER A 115 -31.79 61.70 -11.27
CA SER A 115 -33.00 60.87 -11.48
C SER A 115 -33.74 61.30 -12.77
N PRO A 116 -34.94 60.78 -13.18
CA PRO A 116 -35.79 59.70 -12.63
C PRO A 116 -36.50 58.78 -13.67
N ALA A 117 -37.17 57.69 -13.23
CA ALA A 117 -38.47 57.16 -13.71
C ALA A 117 -38.76 55.79 -13.02
N ASN A 118 -39.72 55.65 -12.09
CA ASN A 118 -41.16 55.32 -12.28
C ASN A 118 -41.33 53.93 -12.95
N SER A 119 -42.03 52.88 -12.47
CA SER A 119 -42.95 52.56 -11.36
C SER A 119 -43.03 51.00 -11.24
N PRO A 120 -43.60 50.42 -10.17
CA PRO A 120 -43.78 48.97 -10.00
C PRO A 120 -45.16 48.49 -10.48
N ALA A 121 -45.26 47.23 -10.93
CA ALA A 121 -46.36 46.27 -10.69
C ALA A 121 -46.46 45.23 -11.82
N ARG A 122 -46.37 43.94 -11.48
CA ARG A 122 -47.40 42.96 -11.83
C ARG A 122 -47.33 41.74 -10.93
#